data_AF-A0A7S3W755-F1
#
_entry.id   AF-A0A7S3W755-F1
#
_cell.length_a   1.000
_cell.length_b   1.000
_cell.length_c   1.000
_cell.angle_alpha   90.00
_cell.angle_beta   90.00
_cell.angle_gamma   90.00
#
_symmetry.space_group_name_H-M   'P 1'
#
loop_
_entity.id
_entity.type
_entity.pdbx_description
1 polymer ?
#
loop_
_entity_poly.entity_id
_entity_poly.type
_entity_poly.pdbx_seq_one_letter_code
_entity_poly.pdbx_strand_id
1 'polypeptide(L)'
;SGGGGWAARLAAELGAVEAASRDLLSDADSEVSDPSTILRRLDAWARDERPSYEQAFVDLCLPTLLAPLVRLALLCWRPLAAGDLAQQPWHRQLTSAAASLAGELAAADGAAGGEIAAGGRGEERAASDRAMLARRGALPARLACDLALPLLKHAVTHSWDVFSLRQTRQLVAAVGSAAGEAKALAAASALGWRLSSAGATQQEPEAAEAAEAAAG
;
A
#
# COMPACT_ATOMS: atom_id res chain seq x y z
N SER A 1 24.06 17.13 -39.74
CA SER A 1 23.51 15.77 -39.89
C SER A 1 23.73 14.86 -38.66
N GLY A 2 24.64 15.15 -37.70
CA GLY A 2 24.93 14.26 -36.56
C GLY A 2 24.02 14.31 -35.31
N GLY A 3 22.86 14.99 -35.33
CA GLY A 3 22.10 15.33 -34.11
C GLY A 3 21.21 14.22 -33.53
N GLY A 4 20.92 13.14 -34.27
CA GLY A 4 19.96 12.09 -33.85
C GLY A 4 20.59 10.89 -33.13
N GLY A 5 21.91 10.71 -33.21
CA GLY A 5 22.58 9.49 -32.74
C GLY A 5 22.55 9.31 -31.22
N TRP A 6 22.68 10.40 -30.45
CA TRP A 6 22.65 10.33 -28.98
C TRP A 6 21.26 10.04 -28.42
N ALA A 7 20.20 10.59 -29.05
CA ALA A 7 18.82 10.34 -28.65
C ALA A 7 18.41 8.88 -28.93
N ALA A 8 18.81 8.35 -30.09
CA ALA A 8 18.62 6.95 -30.43
C ALA A 8 19.38 6.02 -29.47
N ARG A 9 20.62 6.37 -29.11
CA ARG A 9 21.40 5.63 -28.11
C ARG A 9 20.73 5.67 -26.73
N LEU A 10 20.32 6.84 -26.24
CA LEU A 10 19.66 6.95 -24.94
C LEU A 10 18.35 6.15 -24.89
N ALA A 11 17.58 6.16 -25.99
CA ALA A 11 16.37 5.34 -26.09
C ALA A 11 16.68 3.83 -26.07
N ALA A 12 17.76 3.40 -26.72
CA ALA A 12 18.22 2.01 -26.66
C ALA A 12 18.68 1.60 -25.26
N GLU A 13 19.45 2.46 -24.57
CA GLU A 13 19.89 2.23 -23.18
C GLU A 13 18.70 2.15 -22.22
N LEU A 14 17.73 3.06 -22.33
CA LEU A 14 16.49 3.01 -21.54
C LEU A 14 15.71 1.72 -21.81
N GLY A 15 15.61 1.31 -23.08
CA GLY A 15 14.98 0.05 -23.46
C GLY A 15 15.70 -1.17 -22.87
N ALA A 16 17.04 -1.16 -22.84
CA ALA A 16 17.84 -2.21 -22.23
C ALA A 16 17.63 -2.29 -20.71
N VAL A 17 17.57 -1.15 -20.02
CA VAL A 17 17.28 -1.09 -18.57
C VAL A 17 15.87 -1.58 -18.28
N GLU A 18 14.87 -1.19 -19.08
CA GLU A 18 13.49 -1.67 -18.95
C GLU A 18 13.34 -3.16 -19.23
N ALA A 19 14.14 -3.73 -20.14
CA ALA A 19 14.16 -5.17 -20.38
C ALA A 19 14.83 -5.92 -19.21
N ALA A 20 16.01 -5.45 -18.78
CA ALA A 20 16.73 -6.04 -17.66
C ALA A 20 15.94 -6.00 -16.35
N SER A 21 15.14 -4.95 -16.11
CA SER A 21 14.30 -4.86 -14.91
C SER A 21 13.17 -5.89 -14.92
N ARG A 22 12.62 -6.26 -16.09
CA ARG A 22 11.61 -7.31 -16.22
C ARG A 22 12.21 -8.70 -16.05
N ASP A 23 13.43 -8.90 -16.52
CA ASP A 23 14.11 -10.20 -16.44
C ASP A 23 14.69 -10.49 -15.04
N LEU A 24 14.90 -9.46 -14.21
CA LEU A 24 15.53 -9.58 -12.88
C LEU A 24 14.86 -10.59 -11.94
N LEU A 25 13.54 -10.74 -12.04
CA LEU A 25 12.75 -11.67 -11.22
C LEU A 25 12.10 -12.77 -12.06
N SER A 26 12.59 -13.00 -13.28
CA SER A 26 11.99 -13.98 -14.20
C SER A 26 12.17 -15.43 -13.75
N ASP A 27 13.22 -15.71 -12.98
CA ASP A 27 13.51 -17.00 -12.34
C ASP A 27 12.89 -17.14 -10.95
N ALA A 28 12.39 -16.04 -10.38
CA ALA A 28 11.74 -16.02 -9.08
C ALA A 28 10.29 -16.47 -9.19
N ASP A 29 9.84 -17.30 -8.22
CA ASP A 29 8.44 -17.71 -8.16
C ASP A 29 7.52 -16.50 -7.98
N SER A 30 6.35 -16.55 -8.62
CA SER A 30 5.24 -15.63 -8.42
C SER A 30 4.90 -15.39 -6.94
N GLU A 31 5.14 -16.39 -6.09
CA GLU A 31 4.93 -16.32 -4.64
C GLU A 31 5.79 -15.28 -3.93
N VAL A 32 6.90 -14.85 -4.54
CA VAL A 32 7.83 -13.86 -3.99
C VAL A 32 8.02 -12.63 -4.89
N SER A 33 7.58 -12.70 -6.15
CA SER A 33 7.73 -11.61 -7.13
C SER A 33 6.43 -10.85 -7.42
N ASP A 34 5.26 -11.48 -7.27
CA ASP A 34 3.96 -10.86 -7.57
C ASP A 34 3.26 -10.30 -6.30
N PRO A 35 3.01 -8.98 -6.22
CA PRO A 35 2.40 -8.37 -5.04
C PRO A 35 1.04 -8.95 -4.65
N SER A 36 0.20 -9.31 -5.63
CA SER A 36 -1.12 -9.90 -5.36
C SER A 36 -1.00 -11.29 -4.77
N THR A 37 -0.08 -12.11 -5.27
CA THR A 37 0.16 -13.48 -4.79
C THR A 37 0.74 -13.47 -3.37
N ILE A 38 1.70 -12.58 -3.11
CA ILE A 38 2.26 -12.36 -1.76
C ILE A 38 1.15 -12.00 -0.78
N LEU A 39 0.34 -10.99 -1.11
CA LEU A 39 -0.75 -10.55 -0.23
C LEU A 39 -1.76 -11.66 0.03
N ARG A 40 -2.17 -12.40 -1.00
CA ARG A 40 -3.09 -13.54 -0.86
C ARG A 40 -2.57 -14.61 0.11
N ARG A 41 -1.25 -14.88 0.12
CA ARG A 41 -0.63 -15.82 1.08
C ARG A 41 -0.65 -15.27 2.50
N LEU A 42 -0.32 -13.98 2.67
CA LEU A 42 -0.40 -13.33 3.97
C LEU A 42 -1.84 -13.26 4.50
N ASP A 43 -2.81 -13.11 3.60
CA ASP A 43 -4.23 -13.08 3.90
C ASP A 43 -4.78 -14.47 4.26
N ALA A 44 -4.27 -15.54 3.64
CA ALA A 44 -4.51 -16.90 4.10
C ALA A 44 -3.93 -17.12 5.51
N TRP A 45 -2.67 -16.73 5.74
CA TRP A 45 -2.03 -16.86 7.04
C TRP A 45 -2.77 -16.08 8.15
N ALA A 46 -3.24 -14.86 7.86
CA ALA A 46 -4.01 -14.05 8.80
C ALA A 46 -5.35 -14.69 9.20
N ARG A 47 -5.95 -15.53 8.33
CA ARG A 47 -7.19 -16.26 8.61
C ARG A 47 -6.93 -17.56 9.35
N ASP A 48 -5.98 -18.34 8.86
CA ASP A 48 -5.72 -19.71 9.33
C ASP A 48 -4.98 -19.72 10.67
N GLU A 49 -4.01 -18.83 10.86
CA GLU A 49 -3.14 -18.79 12.05
C GLU A 49 -2.94 -17.37 12.58
N ARG A 50 -4.06 -16.71 12.90
CA ARG A 50 -4.06 -15.32 13.37
C ARG A 50 -3.08 -14.97 14.50
N PRO A 51 -2.95 -15.76 15.58
CA PRO A 51 -2.05 -15.39 16.67
C PRO A 51 -0.59 -15.30 16.21
N SER A 52 -0.17 -16.18 15.29
CA SER A 52 1.18 -16.16 14.72
C SER A 52 1.36 -14.94 13.81
N TYR A 53 0.37 -14.65 12.98
CA TYR A 53 0.35 -13.50 12.09
C TYR A 53 0.46 -12.16 12.84
N GLU A 54 -0.33 -11.99 13.91
CA GLU A 54 -0.33 -10.78 14.73
C GLU A 54 0.98 -10.61 15.52
N GLN A 55 1.50 -11.70 16.11
CA GLN A 55 2.79 -11.70 16.82
C GLN A 55 3.97 -11.37 15.92
N ALA A 56 3.90 -11.73 14.64
CA ALA A 56 4.92 -11.38 13.65
C ALA A 56 4.79 -9.93 13.12
N PHE A 57 3.77 -9.18 13.56
CA PHE A 57 3.51 -7.80 13.15
C PHE A 57 3.49 -7.58 11.63
N VAL A 58 3.02 -8.57 10.88
CA VAL A 58 3.14 -8.62 9.40
C VAL A 58 2.58 -7.37 8.73
N ASP A 59 1.43 -6.85 9.20
CA ASP A 59 0.79 -5.64 8.66
C ASP A 59 1.70 -4.40 8.69
N LEU A 60 2.57 -4.29 9.71
CA LEU A 60 3.49 -3.16 9.84
C LEU A 60 4.68 -3.30 8.87
N CYS A 61 5.02 -4.51 8.50
CA CYS A 61 6.16 -4.83 7.63
C CYS A 61 5.82 -4.79 6.14
N LEU A 62 4.53 -4.85 5.77
CA LEU A 62 4.12 -4.87 4.36
C LEU A 62 4.68 -3.74 3.50
N PRO A 63 4.70 -2.47 3.93
CA PRO A 63 5.22 -1.39 3.08
C PRO A 63 6.69 -1.64 2.76
N THR A 64 7.46 -2.11 3.76
CA THR A 64 8.87 -2.44 3.60
C THR A 64 9.06 -3.66 2.70
N LEU A 65 8.21 -4.68 2.82
CA LEU A 65 8.26 -5.91 2.02
C LEU A 65 7.93 -5.65 0.55
N LEU A 66 6.92 -4.82 0.27
CA LEU A 66 6.45 -4.54 -1.09
C LEU A 66 7.20 -3.40 -1.78
N ALA A 67 7.88 -2.53 -1.02
CA ALA A 67 8.58 -1.38 -1.59
C ALA A 67 9.60 -1.72 -2.70
N PRO A 68 10.43 -2.79 -2.60
CA PRO A 68 11.33 -3.17 -3.69
C PRO A 68 10.59 -3.52 -4.98
N LEU A 69 9.48 -4.28 -4.90
CA LEU A 69 8.67 -4.66 -6.04
C LEU A 69 7.99 -3.45 -6.68
N VAL A 70 7.43 -2.56 -5.85
CA VAL A 70 6.82 -1.31 -6.34
C VAL A 70 7.86 -0.38 -6.96
N ARG A 71 9.08 -0.28 -6.39
CA ARG A 71 10.17 0.48 -7.01
C ARG A 71 10.54 -0.08 -8.37
N LEU A 72 10.66 -1.41 -8.50
CA LEU A 72 10.94 -2.06 -9.78
C LEU A 72 9.85 -1.73 -10.82
N ALA A 73 8.58 -1.75 -10.42
CA ALA A 73 7.47 -1.35 -11.30
C ALA A 73 7.52 0.15 -11.67
N LEU A 74 7.85 1.02 -10.72
CA LEU A 74 7.96 2.47 -10.93
C LEU A 74 9.13 2.88 -11.81
N LEU A 75 10.18 2.05 -11.96
CA LEU A 75 11.27 2.32 -12.92
C LEU A 75 10.74 2.46 -14.36
N CYS A 76 9.67 1.73 -14.70
CA CYS A 76 9.03 1.80 -16.01
C CYS A 76 7.96 2.89 -16.09
N TRP A 77 7.65 3.57 -14.98
CA TRP A 77 6.62 4.59 -14.95
C TRP A 77 7.17 5.94 -15.39
N ARG A 78 6.57 6.48 -16.46
CA ARG A 78 6.92 7.79 -17.02
C ARG A 78 5.77 8.78 -16.76
N PRO A 79 5.81 9.58 -15.68
CA PRO A 79 4.66 10.41 -15.26
C PRO A 79 4.26 11.47 -16.29
N LEU A 80 5.20 11.94 -17.11
CA LEU A 80 4.94 12.91 -18.19
C LEU A 80 4.33 12.28 -19.45
N ALA A 81 4.34 10.94 -19.56
CA ALA A 81 3.80 10.20 -20.70
C ALA A 81 2.51 9.44 -20.35
N ALA A 82 2.47 8.83 -19.17
CA ALA A 82 1.34 8.09 -18.61
C ALA A 82 1.22 8.45 -17.13
N GLY A 83 0.52 9.55 -16.85
CA GLY A 83 0.52 10.16 -15.53
C GLY A 83 -0.31 9.43 -14.48
N ASP A 84 -1.32 8.66 -14.88
CA ASP A 84 -2.27 8.08 -13.92
C ASP A 84 -1.63 6.96 -13.08
N LEU A 85 -1.35 7.26 -11.82
CA LEU A 85 -0.72 6.36 -10.86
C LEU A 85 -1.66 5.19 -10.52
N ALA A 86 -2.96 5.45 -10.46
CA ALA A 86 -3.97 4.43 -10.17
C ALA A 86 -4.09 3.38 -11.28
N GLN A 87 -3.59 3.68 -12.50
CA GLN A 87 -3.53 2.72 -13.60
C GLN A 87 -2.30 1.82 -13.56
N GLN A 88 -1.32 2.09 -12.68
CA GLN A 88 -0.14 1.25 -12.60
C GLN A 88 -0.51 -0.17 -12.16
N PRO A 89 0.11 -1.22 -12.73
CA PRO A 89 -0.24 -2.61 -12.42
C PRO A 89 -0.14 -2.93 -10.93
N TRP A 90 0.97 -2.51 -10.31
CA TRP A 90 1.19 -2.70 -8.87
C TRP A 90 0.08 -2.05 -8.03
N HIS A 91 -0.43 -0.88 -8.43
CA HIS A 91 -1.47 -0.18 -7.69
C HIS A 91 -2.78 -0.97 -7.73
N ARG A 92 -3.22 -1.35 -8.95
CA ARG A 92 -4.44 -2.14 -9.16
C ARG A 92 -4.38 -3.50 -8.46
N GLN A 93 -3.22 -4.15 -8.50
CA GLN A 93 -2.96 -5.42 -7.82
C GLN A 93 -3.17 -5.31 -6.31
N LEU A 94 -2.64 -4.27 -5.68
CA LEU A 94 -2.77 -4.07 -4.23
C LEU A 94 -4.20 -3.66 -3.84
N THR A 95 -4.86 -2.80 -4.63
CA THR A 95 -6.26 -2.41 -4.39
C THR A 95 -7.20 -3.59 -4.51
N SER A 96 -7.03 -4.43 -5.55
CA SER A 96 -7.88 -5.61 -5.76
C SER A 96 -7.64 -6.68 -4.69
N ALA A 97 -6.39 -6.90 -4.27
CA ALA A 97 -6.07 -7.81 -3.16
C ALA A 97 -6.75 -7.36 -1.86
N ALA A 98 -6.65 -6.07 -1.51
CA ALA A 98 -7.33 -5.53 -0.32
C ALA A 98 -8.85 -5.69 -0.39
N ALA A 99 -9.46 -5.49 -1.57
CA ALA A 99 -10.89 -5.70 -1.78
C ALA A 99 -11.30 -7.19 -1.66
N SER A 100 -10.47 -8.11 -2.17
CA SER A 100 -10.70 -9.55 -2.05
C SER A 100 -10.75 -9.97 -0.59
N LEU A 101 -9.74 -9.58 0.21
CA LEU A 101 -9.70 -9.88 1.64
C LEU A 101 -10.92 -9.32 2.38
N ALA A 102 -11.31 -8.08 2.09
CA ALA A 102 -12.50 -7.49 2.69
C ALA A 102 -13.78 -8.29 2.38
N GLY A 103 -13.92 -8.79 1.15
CA GLY A 103 -15.04 -9.67 0.77
C GLY A 103 -15.00 -11.03 1.46
N GLU A 104 -13.82 -11.63 1.59
CA GLU A 104 -13.64 -12.94 2.23
C GLU A 104 -13.94 -12.91 3.74
N LEU A 105 -13.49 -11.87 4.44
CA LEU A 105 -13.80 -11.68 5.87
C LEU A 105 -15.30 -11.42 6.09
N ALA A 106 -15.93 -10.60 5.25
CA ALA A 106 -17.37 -10.35 5.33
C ALA A 106 -18.20 -11.62 5.08
N ALA A 107 -17.74 -12.50 4.18
CA ALA A 107 -18.40 -13.80 3.94
C ALA A 107 -18.26 -14.75 5.14
N ALA A 108 -17.13 -14.73 5.85
CA ALA A 108 -16.90 -15.53 7.05
C ALA A 108 -17.81 -15.08 8.21
N ASP A 109 -17.98 -13.77 8.41
CA ASP A 109 -18.90 -13.22 9.42
C ASP A 109 -20.37 -13.57 9.13
N GLY A 110 -20.77 -13.54 7.85
CA GLY A 110 -22.12 -13.93 7.42
C GLY A 110 -22.45 -15.41 7.65
N ALA A 111 -21.45 -16.30 7.56
CA ALA A 111 -21.62 -17.73 7.83
C ALA A 111 -21.69 -18.05 9.34
N ALA A 112 -21.02 -17.26 10.18
CA ALA A 112 -21.02 -17.43 11.64
C ALA A 112 -22.27 -16.84 12.34
N GLY A 113 -23.04 -15.98 11.67
CA GLY A 113 -24.24 -15.32 12.21
C GLY A 113 -25.45 -16.23 12.53
N GLY A 114 -25.34 -17.55 12.37
CA GLY A 114 -26.37 -18.52 12.69
C GLY A 114 -26.45 -18.96 14.16
N GLU A 115 -25.40 -18.75 14.95
CA GLU A 115 -25.37 -19.15 16.37
C GLU A 115 -24.79 -18.01 17.23
N ILE A 116 -25.67 -17.28 17.90
CA ILE A 116 -25.30 -16.18 18.78
C ILE A 116 -24.58 -16.75 20.02
N ALA A 117 -23.31 -16.41 20.17
CA ALA A 117 -22.65 -16.34 21.48
C ALA A 117 -22.04 -14.94 21.62
N ALA A 118 -22.81 -14.03 22.23
CA ALA A 118 -22.34 -12.71 22.64
C ALA A 118 -21.24 -12.86 23.69
N GLY A 119 -20.00 -12.57 23.31
CA GLY A 119 -18.84 -12.54 24.20
C GLY A 119 -17.74 -11.66 23.62
N GLY A 120 -17.06 -10.89 24.47
CA GLY A 120 -16.08 -9.86 24.08
C GLY A 120 -14.98 -10.31 23.11
N ARG A 121 -14.66 -11.61 23.05
CA ARG A 121 -13.71 -12.19 22.08
C ARG A 121 -14.13 -12.02 20.61
N GLY A 122 -15.43 -12.02 20.31
CA GLY A 122 -15.92 -11.80 18.95
C GLY A 122 -15.78 -10.33 18.53
N GLU A 123 -16.01 -9.42 19.47
CA GLU A 123 -15.94 -7.98 19.25
C GLU A 123 -14.48 -7.50 19.09
N GLU A 124 -13.57 -8.08 19.89
CA GLU A 124 -12.12 -7.87 19.78
C GLU A 124 -11.56 -8.39 18.45
N ARG A 125 -12.01 -9.56 17.99
CA ARG A 125 -11.63 -10.11 16.68
C ARG A 125 -12.11 -9.21 15.53
N ALA A 126 -13.37 -8.78 15.58
CA ALA A 126 -13.92 -7.86 14.59
C ALA A 126 -13.21 -6.49 14.60
N ALA A 127 -12.79 -6.00 15.77
CA ALA A 127 -11.99 -4.78 15.87
C ALA A 127 -10.60 -4.95 15.24
N SER A 128 -9.92 -6.07 15.50
CA SER A 128 -8.64 -6.42 14.86
C SER A 128 -8.80 -6.53 13.34
N ASP A 129 -9.87 -7.16 12.84
CA ASP A 129 -10.16 -7.27 11.40
C ASP A 129 -10.34 -5.92 10.73
N ARG A 130 -11.08 -5.01 11.36
CA ARG A 130 -11.24 -3.63 10.85
C ARG A 130 -9.91 -2.89 10.82
N ALA A 131 -9.06 -3.07 11.84
CA ALA A 131 -7.74 -2.44 11.88
C ALA A 131 -6.81 -2.99 10.79
N MET A 132 -6.79 -4.32 10.59
CA MET A 132 -6.06 -4.97 9.51
C MET A 132 -6.53 -4.46 8.15
N LEU A 133 -7.83 -4.48 7.89
CA LEU A 133 -8.41 -4.01 6.62
C LEU A 133 -8.13 -2.54 6.36
N ALA A 134 -8.19 -1.68 7.40
CA ALA A 134 -7.84 -0.28 7.27
C ALA A 134 -6.36 -0.09 6.87
N ARG A 135 -5.44 -0.85 7.47
CA ARG A 135 -4.01 -0.82 7.12
C ARG A 135 -3.75 -1.37 5.71
N ARG A 136 -4.39 -2.48 5.35
CA ARG A 136 -4.32 -3.10 4.02
C ARG A 136 -4.85 -2.17 2.93
N GLY A 137 -6.01 -1.55 3.14
CA GLY A 137 -6.60 -0.60 2.20
C GLY A 137 -5.79 0.69 2.03
N ALA A 138 -5.02 1.09 3.05
CA ALA A 138 -4.13 2.25 2.99
C ALA A 138 -2.80 1.99 2.27
N LEU A 139 -2.46 0.71 2.03
CA LEU A 139 -1.15 0.33 1.55
C LEU A 139 -0.81 0.87 0.14
N PRO A 140 -1.70 0.81 -0.87
CA PRO A 140 -1.44 1.41 -2.19
C PRO A 140 -1.14 2.90 -2.06
N ALA A 141 -1.95 3.61 -1.28
CA ALA A 141 -1.81 5.04 -1.03
C ALA A 141 -0.51 5.40 -0.31
N ARG A 142 -0.09 4.59 0.67
CA ARG A 142 1.18 4.77 1.38
C ARG A 142 2.37 4.61 0.44
N LEU A 143 2.40 3.52 -0.34
CA LEU A 143 3.48 3.25 -1.29
C LEU A 143 3.51 4.29 -2.43
N ALA A 144 2.35 4.76 -2.89
CA ALA A 144 2.23 5.89 -3.81
C ALA A 144 2.89 7.15 -3.24
N CYS A 145 2.55 7.55 -2.02
CA CYS A 145 3.13 8.73 -1.39
C CYS A 145 4.64 8.59 -1.17
N ASP A 146 5.11 7.45 -0.67
CA ASP A 146 6.51 7.24 -0.31
C ASP A 146 7.43 7.10 -1.54
N LEU A 147 6.91 6.55 -2.65
CA LEU A 147 7.73 6.19 -3.81
C LEU A 147 7.43 7.01 -5.07
N ALA A 148 6.16 7.34 -5.32
CA ALA A 148 5.76 8.05 -6.53
C ALA A 148 5.88 9.58 -6.41
N LEU A 149 5.65 10.17 -5.23
CA LEU A 149 5.81 11.63 -5.04
C LEU A 149 7.24 12.12 -5.28
N PRO A 150 8.31 11.44 -4.79
CA PRO A 150 9.67 11.85 -5.12
C PRO A 150 9.95 11.84 -6.63
N LEU A 151 9.43 10.83 -7.36
CA LEU A 151 9.55 10.73 -8.82
C LEU A 151 8.81 11.86 -9.53
N LEU A 152 7.59 12.18 -9.08
CA LEU A 152 6.81 13.29 -9.62
C LEU A 152 7.51 14.63 -9.39
N LYS A 153 8.00 14.86 -8.17
CA LYS A 153 8.77 16.05 -7.85
C LYS A 153 9.97 16.19 -8.79
N HIS A 154 10.74 15.11 -8.95
CA HIS A 154 11.89 15.10 -9.85
C HIS A 154 11.49 15.40 -11.31
N ALA A 155 10.42 14.77 -11.82
CA ALA A 155 9.93 14.99 -13.18
C ALA A 155 9.50 16.44 -13.42
N VAL A 156 8.80 17.06 -12.46
CA VAL A 156 8.42 18.48 -12.52
C VAL A 156 9.64 19.40 -12.52
N THR A 157 10.64 19.11 -11.69
CA THR A 157 11.81 19.98 -11.55
C THR A 157 12.78 19.90 -12.73
N HIS A 158 12.96 18.71 -13.31
CA HIS A 158 14.07 18.47 -14.26
C HIS A 158 13.64 18.05 -15.66
N SER A 159 12.40 17.60 -15.86
CA SER A 159 12.00 16.95 -17.12
C SER A 159 10.74 17.53 -17.76
N TRP A 160 10.02 18.41 -17.05
CA TRP A 160 8.80 19.01 -17.54
C TRP A 160 9.09 20.20 -18.45
N ASP A 161 8.51 20.17 -19.65
CA ASP A 161 8.45 21.28 -20.59
C ASP A 161 7.09 21.99 -20.48
N VAL A 162 7.11 23.25 -20.06
CA VAL A 162 5.93 24.12 -19.89
C VAL A 162 5.15 24.29 -21.19
N PHE A 163 5.82 24.25 -22.34
CA PHE A 163 5.17 24.43 -23.65
C PHE A 163 4.54 23.14 -24.18
N SER A 164 4.84 21.99 -23.58
CA SER A 164 4.29 20.71 -23.99
C SER A 164 2.92 20.45 -23.32
N LEU A 165 1.85 20.80 -24.04
CA LEU A 165 0.47 20.55 -23.59
C LEU A 165 0.21 19.07 -23.23
N ARG A 166 0.87 18.14 -23.92
CA ARG A 166 0.77 16.70 -23.61
C ARG A 166 1.37 16.39 -22.24
N GLN A 167 2.59 16.86 -21.97
CA GLN A 167 3.25 16.62 -20.69
C GLN A 167 2.49 17.30 -19.55
N THR A 168 2.01 18.53 -19.75
CA THR A 168 1.21 19.25 -18.74
C THR A 168 -0.08 18.51 -18.39
N ARG A 169 -0.80 17.96 -19.39
CA ARG A 169 -1.99 17.14 -19.13
C ARG A 169 -1.67 15.86 -18.34
N GLN A 170 -0.60 15.15 -18.72
CA GLN A 170 -0.19 13.95 -18.01
C GLN A 170 0.28 14.25 -16.59
N LEU A 171 1.02 15.34 -16.40
CA LEU A 171 1.45 15.80 -15.09
C LEU A 171 0.25 16.15 -14.19
N VAL A 172 -0.75 16.87 -14.71
CA VAL A 172 -1.97 17.18 -13.95
C VAL A 172 -2.72 15.90 -13.57
N ALA A 173 -2.81 14.92 -14.47
CA ALA A 173 -3.38 13.61 -14.15
C ALA A 173 -2.58 12.90 -13.05
N ALA A 174 -1.25 12.94 -13.11
CA ALA A 174 -0.38 12.31 -12.13
C ALA A 174 -0.45 12.96 -10.75
N VAL A 175 -0.42 14.29 -10.70
CA VAL A 175 -0.58 15.05 -9.45
C VAL A 175 -1.98 14.88 -8.90
N GLY A 176 -3.02 14.85 -9.75
CA GLY A 176 -4.40 14.59 -9.33
C GLY A 176 -4.58 13.20 -8.72
N SER A 177 -4.00 12.18 -9.35
CA SER A 177 -3.98 10.81 -8.84
C SER A 177 -3.23 10.72 -7.51
N ALA A 178 -2.01 11.28 -7.43
CA ALA A 178 -1.22 11.29 -6.20
C ALA A 178 -1.89 12.09 -5.06
N ALA A 179 -2.59 13.18 -5.37
CA ALA A 179 -3.39 13.92 -4.40
C ALA A 179 -4.60 13.11 -3.90
N GLY A 180 -5.20 12.29 -4.77
CA GLY A 180 -6.21 11.30 -4.39
C GLY A 180 -5.65 10.28 -3.39
N GLU A 181 -4.49 9.71 -3.70
CA GLU A 181 -3.81 8.75 -2.80
C GLU A 181 -3.44 9.40 -1.46
N ALA A 182 -2.92 10.63 -1.46
CA ALA A 182 -2.61 11.34 -0.22
C ALA A 182 -3.86 11.56 0.65
N LYS A 183 -5.01 11.87 0.04
CA LYS A 183 -6.30 11.99 0.77
C LYS A 183 -6.76 10.63 1.29
N ALA A 184 -6.61 9.56 0.52
CA ALA A 184 -6.95 8.21 0.95
C ALA A 184 -6.08 7.78 2.15
N LEU A 185 -4.77 8.07 2.11
CA LEU A 185 -3.85 7.82 3.21
C LEU A 185 -4.22 8.63 4.46
N ALA A 186 -4.56 9.91 4.30
CA ALA A 186 -5.00 10.77 5.41
C ALA A 186 -6.33 10.29 6.02
N ALA A 187 -7.27 9.80 5.21
CA ALA A 187 -8.51 9.20 5.69
C ALA A 187 -8.25 7.88 6.43
N ALA A 188 -7.31 7.07 5.94
CA ALA A 188 -6.97 5.81 6.59
C ALA A 188 -6.18 6.00 7.90
N SER A 189 -5.28 6.97 7.97
CA SER A 189 -4.64 7.35 9.24
C SER A 189 -5.66 7.96 10.21
N ALA A 190 -6.66 8.66 9.69
CA ALA A 190 -7.79 9.14 10.48
C ALA A 190 -8.60 7.99 11.10
N LEU A 191 -8.84 6.92 10.36
CA LEU A 191 -9.49 5.71 10.85
C LEU A 191 -8.57 4.93 11.81
N GLY A 192 -7.27 4.88 11.54
CA GLY A 192 -6.28 4.24 12.39
C GLY A 192 -6.21 4.86 13.80
N TRP A 193 -6.21 6.19 13.91
CA TRP A 193 -6.29 6.82 15.24
C TRP A 193 -7.62 6.54 15.92
N ARG A 194 -8.75 6.56 15.18
CA ARG A 194 -10.09 6.30 15.74
C ARG A 194 -10.22 4.90 16.31
N LEU A 195 -9.71 3.91 15.58
CA LEU A 195 -9.70 2.51 16.01
C LEU A 195 -8.74 2.31 17.19
N SER A 196 -7.58 2.98 17.19
CA SER A 196 -6.64 2.96 18.32
C SER A 196 -7.23 3.62 19.58
N SER A 197 -8.00 4.70 19.44
CA SER A 197 -8.65 5.39 20.57
C SER A 197 -9.87 4.64 21.10
N ALA A 198 -10.58 3.89 20.26
CA ALA A 198 -11.73 3.10 20.66
C ALA A 198 -11.33 1.84 21.46
N GLY A 199 -10.11 1.33 21.28
CA GLY A 199 -9.55 0.24 22.10
C GLY A 199 -9.02 0.70 23.47
N ALA A 200 -8.75 2.00 23.65
CA ALA A 200 -8.17 2.53 24.90
C ALA A 200 -9.19 2.68 26.06
N THR A 201 -10.49 2.47 25.81
CA THR A 201 -11.54 2.65 26.83
C THR A 201 -11.74 1.47 27.80
N GLN A 202 -10.91 0.41 27.77
CA GLN A 202 -11.08 -0.75 28.66
C GLN A 202 -9.87 -1.10 29.56
N GLN A 203 -8.82 -0.27 29.62
CA GLN A 203 -7.69 -0.56 30.52
C GLN A 203 -6.99 0.69 31.07
N GLU A 204 -7.76 1.58 31.70
CA GLU A 204 -7.27 2.48 32.76
C GLU A 204 -8.40 2.60 33.78
N PRO A 205 -8.29 1.91 34.92
CA PRO A 205 -7.87 2.63 36.13
C PRO A 205 -7.11 1.71 37.10
N GLU A 206 -5.78 1.60 36.97
CA GLU A 206 -4.94 1.06 38.05
C GLU A 206 -3.52 1.66 38.02
N ALA A 207 -3.05 2.15 36.87
CA ALA A 207 -1.75 2.83 36.77
C ALA A 207 -1.73 4.24 37.39
N ALA A 208 -2.90 4.90 37.53
CA ALA A 208 -2.99 6.23 38.15
C ALA A 208 -2.86 6.19 39.68
N GLU A 209 -3.31 5.12 40.34
CA GLU A 209 -3.27 5.01 41.81
C GLU A 209 -1.88 4.52 42.32
N ALA A 210 -1.14 3.77 41.49
CA ALA A 210 0.23 3.35 41.79
C ALA A 210 1.25 4.51 41.72
N ALA A 211 0.94 5.59 40.99
CA ALA A 211 1.80 6.76 40.91
C ALA A 211 1.62 7.71 42.12
N GLU A 212 0.44 7.74 42.74
CA GLU A 212 0.17 8.59 43.91
C GLU A 212 0.67 7.96 45.22
N ALA A 213 0.72 6.62 45.32
CA ALA A 213 1.28 5.90 46.48
C ALA A 213 2.82 5.96 46.59
N ALA A 214 3.53 6.36 45.53
CA ALA A 214 4.99 6.51 45.54
C ALA A 214 5.46 7.94 45.87
N ALA A 215 4.53 8.88 46.06
CA ALA A 215 4.81 10.28 46.36
C ALA A 215 4.34 10.73 47.76
N GLY A 216 3.92 9.78 48.62
CA GLY A 216 3.52 10.01 50.01
C GLY A 216 4.54 9.47 51.02
#